data_AF-A0A6A6Y3D6-F1
#
_entry.id   AF-A0A6A6Y3D6-F1
#
_cell.length_a   1.000
_cell.length_b   1.000
_cell.length_c   1.000
_cell.angle_alpha   90.00
_cell.angle_beta   90.00
_cell.angle_gamma   90.00
#
_symmetry.space_group_name_H-M   'P 1'
#
loop_
_entity.id
_entity.type
_entity.pdbx_description
1 polymer ?
#
loop_
_entity_poly.entity_id
_entity_poly.type
_entity_poly.pdbx_seq_one_letter_code
_entity_poly.pdbx_strand_id
1 'polypeptide(L)'
;MTLPSLYQTTAFGLTGLVALDMLSKITTPIKPNVDLIFLDTLHHFDETLSLVERVRKNYPRFTLHVYKPEGVETADEFASKHGQTLWTKNEELYDYVAKVEPAQRAYSELQVKAVLTGRRRSQGGKRGDLDIIEVDEAGLIKINPLANWSFKQVQEYIHANNVPYNDLLDRGYKSIGDWHSTQPIAEGEDERAGRWKGRTKTECGIHNPKSKYAQFLRQQEVKRQEEELALGLQISVA
;
A
#
# COMPACT_ATOMS: atom_id res chain seq x y z
N MET A 1 -9.91 -20.18 -15.68
CA MET A 1 -9.45 -18.84 -16.12
C MET A 1 -8.64 -18.25 -14.98
N THR A 2 -7.32 -18.17 -15.11
CA THR A 2 -6.48 -17.45 -14.14
C THR A 2 -6.39 -15.99 -14.58
N LEU A 3 -6.47 -15.03 -13.64
CA LEU A 3 -6.12 -13.66 -13.94
C LEU A 3 -4.60 -13.62 -14.20
N PRO A 4 -4.13 -13.18 -15.38
CA PRO A 4 -2.70 -13.06 -15.63
C PRO A 4 -2.11 -12.00 -14.69
N SER A 5 -0.89 -12.22 -14.19
CA SER A 5 -0.15 -11.28 -13.33
C SER A 5 -0.94 -10.76 -12.12
N LEU A 6 -1.52 -11.68 -11.35
CA LEU A 6 -2.20 -11.40 -10.08
C LEU A 6 -1.19 -11.39 -8.92
N TYR A 7 -1.18 -10.30 -8.15
CA TYR A 7 -0.36 -10.14 -6.94
C TYR A 7 -1.25 -9.83 -5.74
N GLN A 8 -0.70 -9.88 -4.54
CA GLN A 8 -1.30 -9.27 -3.36
C GLN A 8 -0.43 -8.11 -2.88
N THR A 9 -0.98 -6.89 -2.87
CA THR A 9 -0.30 -5.76 -2.23
C THR A 9 -0.69 -5.73 -0.75
N THR A 10 0.29 -5.78 0.14
CA THR A 10 0.05 -5.88 1.58
C THR A 10 0.98 -4.99 2.37
N ALA A 11 0.46 -4.35 3.42
CA ALA A 11 1.24 -3.74 4.50
C ALA A 11 1.19 -4.61 5.77
N PHE A 12 0.84 -5.89 5.61
CA PHE A 12 0.67 -6.88 6.69
C PHE A 12 -0.36 -6.50 7.76
N GLY A 13 -1.34 -5.67 7.40
CA GLY A 13 -2.55 -5.49 8.22
C GLY A 13 -3.39 -6.78 8.24
N LEU A 14 -4.20 -6.96 9.29
CA LEU A 14 -4.92 -8.22 9.53
C LEU A 14 -5.69 -8.76 8.33
N THR A 15 -6.41 -7.89 7.61
CA THR A 15 -7.18 -8.31 6.42
C THR A 15 -6.27 -8.86 5.31
N GLY A 16 -5.12 -8.26 5.09
CA GLY A 16 -4.13 -8.78 4.13
C GLY A 16 -3.57 -10.13 4.58
N LEU A 17 -3.31 -10.30 5.88
CA LEU A 17 -2.84 -11.56 6.44
C LEU A 17 -3.88 -12.69 6.30
N VAL A 18 -5.17 -12.40 6.56
CA VAL A 18 -6.26 -13.37 6.30
C VAL A 18 -6.30 -13.78 4.84
N ALA A 19 -6.20 -12.82 3.90
CA ALA A 19 -6.21 -13.11 2.48
C ALA A 19 -5.02 -14.02 2.07
N LEU A 20 -3.81 -13.72 2.58
CA LEU A 20 -2.62 -14.53 2.36
C LEU A 20 -2.79 -15.95 2.90
N ASP A 21 -3.29 -16.09 4.12
CA ASP A 21 -3.50 -17.40 4.74
C ASP A 21 -4.54 -18.23 3.96
N MET A 22 -5.64 -17.61 3.55
CA MET A 22 -6.63 -18.25 2.67
C MET A 22 -6.00 -18.70 1.34
N LEU A 23 -5.23 -17.83 0.67
CA LEU A 23 -4.50 -18.19 -0.56
C LEU A 23 -3.58 -19.39 -0.33
N SER A 24 -2.89 -19.43 0.81
CA SER A 24 -1.96 -20.53 1.14
C SER A 24 -2.65 -21.89 1.22
N LYS A 25 -3.94 -21.89 1.59
CA LYS A 25 -4.80 -23.06 1.75
C LYS A 25 -5.56 -23.46 0.49
N ILE A 26 -5.51 -22.68 -0.58
CA ILE A 26 -6.12 -23.06 -1.86
C ILE A 26 -5.34 -24.23 -2.48
N THR A 27 -6.01 -25.38 -2.62
CA THR A 27 -5.43 -26.64 -3.13
C THR A 27 -5.92 -27.00 -4.53
N THR A 28 -6.35 -26.02 -5.33
CA THR A 28 -6.83 -26.27 -6.70
C THR A 28 -5.72 -26.88 -7.57
N PRO A 29 -6.07 -27.72 -8.57
CA PRO A 29 -5.09 -28.33 -9.49
C PRO A 29 -4.20 -27.30 -10.20
N ILE A 30 -4.77 -26.12 -10.49
CA ILE A 30 -4.04 -24.95 -10.94
C ILE A 30 -3.87 -24.05 -9.72
N LYS A 31 -2.68 -24.03 -9.13
CA LYS A 31 -2.36 -23.10 -8.05
C LYS A 31 -2.18 -21.71 -8.66
N PRO A 32 -2.93 -20.68 -8.20
CA PRO A 32 -2.67 -19.33 -8.63
C PRO A 32 -1.28 -18.93 -8.12
N ASN A 33 -0.38 -18.52 -9.01
CA ASN A 33 0.89 -17.94 -8.63
C ASN A 33 0.63 -16.49 -8.23
N VAL A 34 0.48 -16.24 -6.93
CA VAL A 34 0.21 -14.91 -6.37
C VAL A 34 1.39 -14.54 -5.49
N ASP A 35 2.26 -13.66 -5.99
CA ASP A 35 3.33 -13.10 -5.20
C ASP A 35 2.85 -11.89 -4.38
N LEU A 36 3.61 -11.55 -3.34
CA LEU A 36 3.35 -10.44 -2.45
C LEU A 36 4.16 -9.21 -2.87
N ILE A 37 3.54 -8.04 -2.81
CA ILE A 37 4.20 -6.74 -2.94
C ILE A 37 4.06 -6.02 -1.61
N PHE A 38 5.20 -5.67 -1.00
CA PHE A 38 5.29 -4.82 0.17
C PHE A 38 6.04 -3.54 -0.17
N LEU A 39 5.48 -2.41 0.26
CA LEU A 39 6.12 -1.11 0.12
C LEU A 39 6.75 -0.76 1.47
N ASP A 40 8.07 -0.88 1.55
CA ASP A 40 8.82 -0.44 2.71
C ASP A 40 9.03 1.07 2.59
N THR A 41 8.26 1.83 3.38
CA THR A 41 8.31 3.29 3.37
C THR A 41 9.58 3.83 4.02
N LEU A 42 10.40 2.96 4.63
CA LEU A 42 11.53 3.29 5.52
C LEU A 42 11.10 3.93 6.85
N HIS A 43 9.79 3.99 7.12
CA HIS A 43 9.21 4.59 8.32
C HIS A 43 8.18 3.67 8.98
N HIS A 44 8.23 2.37 8.70
CA HIS A 44 7.43 1.38 9.41
C HIS A 44 7.88 1.23 10.87
N PHE A 45 7.02 0.67 11.71
CA PHE A 45 7.40 0.19 13.02
C PHE A 45 8.30 -1.05 12.91
N ASP A 46 9.21 -1.23 13.87
CA ASP A 46 10.04 -2.44 13.98
C ASP A 46 9.20 -3.70 14.14
N GLU A 47 8.04 -3.61 14.82
CA GLU A 47 7.09 -4.72 14.93
C GLU A 47 6.48 -5.11 13.57
N THR A 48 6.30 -4.15 12.65
CA THR A 48 5.84 -4.44 11.28
C THR A 48 6.93 -5.16 10.49
N LEU A 49 8.18 -4.72 10.59
CA LEU A 49 9.31 -5.37 9.91
C LEU A 49 9.58 -6.77 10.48
N SER A 50 9.47 -6.93 11.80
CA SER A 50 9.54 -8.23 12.47
C SER A 50 8.43 -9.17 12.00
N LEU A 51 7.20 -8.65 11.83
CA LEU A 51 6.10 -9.42 11.27
C LEU A 51 6.37 -9.85 9.82
N VAL A 52 6.97 -8.99 8.99
CA VAL A 52 7.34 -9.34 7.60
C VAL A 52 8.18 -10.61 7.60
N GLU A 53 9.22 -10.67 8.43
CA GLU A 53 10.09 -11.85 8.53
C GLU A 53 9.36 -13.10 9.04
N ARG A 54 8.45 -12.95 10.01
CA ARG A 54 7.59 -14.06 10.47
C ARG A 54 6.68 -14.57 9.34
N VAL A 55 6.11 -13.68 8.55
CA VAL A 55 5.25 -14.03 7.40
C VAL A 55 6.05 -14.74 6.31
N ARG A 56 7.26 -14.28 5.99
CA ARG A 56 8.16 -14.96 5.03
C ARG A 56 8.45 -16.39 5.46
N LYS A 57 8.71 -16.61 6.76
CA LYS A 57 8.98 -17.93 7.32
C LYS A 57 7.74 -18.84 7.31
N ASN A 58 6.57 -18.30 7.64
CA ASN A 58 5.32 -19.07 7.74
C ASN A 58 4.71 -19.38 6.36
N TYR A 59 4.94 -18.53 5.36
CA TYR A 59 4.38 -18.66 4.02
C TYR A 59 5.48 -18.70 2.93
N PRO A 60 6.43 -19.66 3.00
CA PRO A 60 7.64 -19.66 2.17
C PRO A 60 7.40 -19.87 0.67
N ARG A 61 6.18 -20.26 0.28
CA ARG A 61 5.80 -20.43 -1.13
C ARG A 61 5.49 -19.11 -1.84
N PHE A 62 5.30 -18.02 -1.10
CA PHE A 62 4.93 -16.72 -1.64
C PHE A 62 6.18 -15.85 -1.75
N THR A 63 6.56 -15.44 -2.95
CA THR A 63 7.68 -14.51 -3.11
C THR A 63 7.26 -13.15 -2.62
N LEU A 64 8.08 -12.53 -1.78
CA LEU A 64 7.85 -11.17 -1.31
C LEU A 64 8.75 -10.20 -2.08
N HIS A 65 8.15 -9.37 -2.92
CA HIS A 65 8.77 -8.26 -3.60
C HIS A 65 8.69 -7.02 -2.69
N VAL A 66 9.84 -6.48 -2.30
CA VAL A 66 9.94 -5.30 -1.44
C VAL A 66 10.39 -4.11 -2.28
N TYR A 67 9.57 -3.06 -2.30
CA TYR A 67 9.89 -1.81 -2.98
C TYR A 67 10.04 -0.69 -1.96
N LYS A 68 11.11 0.09 -2.14
CA LYS A 68 11.48 1.24 -1.31
C LYS A 68 11.44 2.54 -2.12
N PRO A 69 11.47 3.71 -1.46
CA PRO A 69 11.61 5.00 -2.14
C PRO A 69 12.83 5.01 -3.04
N GLU A 70 12.70 5.56 -4.25
CA GLU A 70 13.74 5.47 -5.27
C GLU A 70 15.10 6.02 -4.80
N GLY A 71 16.15 5.21 -4.94
CA GLY A 71 17.53 5.59 -4.68
C GLY A 71 17.89 5.79 -3.21
N VAL A 72 17.12 5.22 -2.28
CA VAL A 72 17.43 5.19 -0.84
C VAL A 72 17.03 3.84 -0.23
N GLU A 73 17.86 3.35 0.68
CA GLU A 73 17.70 2.04 1.34
C GLU A 73 17.38 2.15 2.83
N THR A 74 17.65 3.30 3.45
CA THR A 74 17.50 3.53 4.89
C THR A 74 16.77 4.85 5.19
N ALA A 75 16.19 4.95 6.39
CA ALA A 75 15.53 6.17 6.85
C ALA A 75 16.48 7.38 6.86
N ASP A 76 17.76 7.17 7.19
CA ASP A 76 18.78 8.22 7.21
C ASP A 76 19.11 8.73 5.80
N GLU A 77 19.18 7.84 4.81
CA GLU A 77 19.34 8.22 3.40
C GLU A 77 18.09 8.97 2.89
N PHE A 78 16.89 8.50 3.23
CA PHE A 78 15.65 9.20 2.91
C PHE A 78 15.64 10.62 3.51
N ALA A 79 16.03 10.75 4.78
CA ALA A 79 16.13 12.03 5.48
C ALA A 79 17.20 12.95 4.88
N SER A 80 18.32 12.38 4.41
CA SER A 80 19.39 13.14 3.73
C SER A 80 18.94 13.65 2.37
N LYS A 81 18.17 12.85 1.61
CA LYS A 81 17.69 13.20 0.27
C LYS A 81 16.49 14.14 0.29
N HIS A 82 15.54 13.93 1.20
CA HIS A 82 14.25 14.64 1.20
C HIS A 82 13.99 15.50 2.45
N GLY A 83 14.85 15.44 3.46
CA GLY A 83 14.74 16.16 4.73
C GLY A 83 14.12 15.33 5.86
N GLN A 84 14.60 15.55 7.09
CA GLN A 84 14.29 14.72 8.28
C GLN A 84 12.80 14.58 8.63
N THR A 85 11.93 15.53 8.29
CA THR A 85 10.52 15.54 8.73
C THR A 85 9.57 15.82 7.58
N LEU A 86 9.86 15.26 6.40
CA LEU A 86 9.10 15.48 5.18
C LEU A 86 7.58 15.25 5.37
N TRP A 87 7.18 14.22 6.12
CA TRP A 87 5.77 13.91 6.42
C TRP A 87 5.01 15.02 7.17
N THR A 88 5.74 15.96 7.79
CA THR A 88 5.18 17.15 8.46
C THR A 88 5.28 18.38 7.55
N LYS A 89 6.40 18.53 6.85
CA LYS A 89 6.66 19.71 5.99
C LYS A 89 5.86 19.68 4.69
N ASN A 90 5.71 18.51 4.08
CA ASN A 90 4.98 18.31 2.85
C ASN A 90 4.45 16.86 2.78
N GLU A 91 3.26 16.66 3.33
CA GLU A 91 2.63 15.33 3.39
C GLU A 91 2.32 14.75 1.99
N GLU A 92 1.97 15.59 1.01
CA GLU A 92 1.68 15.13 -0.36
C GLU A 92 2.94 14.60 -1.05
N LEU A 93 4.07 15.29 -0.90
CA LEU A 93 5.36 14.85 -1.41
C LEU A 93 5.82 13.56 -0.69
N TYR A 94 5.70 13.49 0.64
CA TYR A 94 6.01 12.28 1.39
C TYR A 94 5.21 11.07 0.90
N ASP A 95 3.87 11.21 0.79
CA ASP A 95 3.02 10.14 0.28
C ASP A 95 3.44 9.71 -1.13
N TYR A 96 3.86 10.64 -1.99
CA TYR A 96 4.32 10.28 -3.32
C TYR A 96 5.62 9.47 -3.28
N VAL A 97 6.70 10.05 -2.75
CA VAL A 97 8.04 9.42 -2.80
C VAL A 97 8.11 8.16 -1.95
N ALA A 98 7.40 8.12 -0.82
CA ALA A 98 7.48 6.99 0.08
C ALA A 98 6.52 5.84 -0.28
N LYS A 99 5.48 6.10 -1.08
CA LYS A 99 4.38 5.13 -1.28
C LYS A 99 3.87 5.04 -2.70
N VAL A 100 3.52 6.16 -3.33
CA VAL A 100 2.90 6.13 -4.67
C VAL A 100 3.92 5.75 -5.74
N GLU A 101 5.09 6.40 -5.76
CA GLU A 101 6.15 6.10 -6.73
C GLU A 101 6.62 4.64 -6.60
N PRO A 102 6.96 4.11 -5.40
CA PRO A 102 7.38 2.72 -5.26
C PRO A 102 6.30 1.73 -5.70
N ALA A 103 5.01 2.03 -5.44
CA ALA A 103 3.90 1.21 -5.92
C ALA A 103 3.80 1.19 -7.45
N GLN A 104 3.89 2.36 -8.08
CA GLN A 104 3.82 2.49 -9.53
C GLN A 104 4.99 1.77 -10.21
N ARG A 105 6.20 1.93 -9.67
CA ARG A 105 7.40 1.22 -10.15
C ARG A 105 7.26 -0.29 -9.98
N ALA A 106 6.81 -0.77 -8.82
CA ALA A 106 6.52 -2.18 -8.60
C ALA A 106 5.53 -2.75 -9.62
N TYR A 107 4.42 -2.04 -9.85
CA TYR A 107 3.39 -2.50 -10.78
C TYR A 107 3.89 -2.54 -12.23
N SER A 108 4.74 -1.59 -12.61
CA SER A 108 5.36 -1.55 -13.94
C SER A 108 6.39 -2.67 -14.13
N GLU A 109 7.38 -2.79 -13.24
CA GLU A 109 8.47 -3.76 -13.34
C GLU A 109 7.97 -5.22 -13.27
N LEU A 110 7.00 -5.49 -12.39
CA LEU A 110 6.39 -6.81 -12.23
C LEU A 110 5.24 -7.09 -13.21
N GLN A 111 4.94 -6.13 -14.10
CA GLN A 111 3.86 -6.19 -15.10
C GLN A 111 2.50 -6.57 -14.49
N VAL A 112 2.17 -5.97 -13.35
CA VAL A 112 0.98 -6.28 -12.55
C VAL A 112 -0.28 -5.88 -13.31
N LYS A 113 -1.25 -6.80 -13.40
CA LYS A 113 -2.56 -6.55 -14.01
C LYS A 113 -3.70 -6.59 -13.01
N ALA A 114 -3.52 -7.35 -11.92
CA ALA A 114 -4.48 -7.40 -10.83
C ALA A 114 -3.79 -7.46 -9.47
N VAL A 115 -4.39 -6.83 -8.46
CA VAL A 115 -3.94 -6.89 -7.07
C VAL A 115 -5.07 -7.26 -6.11
N LEU A 116 -4.80 -8.17 -5.20
CA LEU A 116 -5.60 -8.33 -3.99
C LEU A 116 -5.21 -7.25 -2.98
N THR A 117 -6.20 -6.63 -2.35
CA THR A 117 -5.99 -5.64 -1.28
C THR A 117 -6.70 -6.02 0.02
N GLY A 118 -6.20 -5.49 1.13
CA GLY A 118 -6.81 -5.66 2.47
C GLY A 118 -7.88 -4.63 2.83
N ARG A 119 -8.53 -3.98 1.86
CA ARG A 119 -9.58 -2.97 2.12
C ARG A 119 -10.92 -3.65 2.43
N ARG A 120 -11.69 -3.09 3.37
CA ARG A 120 -13.03 -3.57 3.76
C ARG A 120 -14.00 -2.39 3.93
N ARG A 121 -15.30 -2.63 3.70
CA ARG A 121 -16.35 -1.61 3.89
C ARG A 121 -16.45 -1.16 5.34
N SER A 122 -16.30 -2.10 6.27
CA SER A 122 -16.32 -1.86 7.73
C SER A 122 -15.21 -0.93 8.25
N GLN A 123 -14.22 -0.58 7.42
CA GLN A 123 -13.18 0.39 7.76
C GLN A 123 -13.64 1.86 7.63
N GLY A 124 -14.85 2.09 7.12
CA GLY A 124 -15.49 3.40 7.06
C GLY A 124 -14.84 4.39 6.08
N GLY A 125 -15.20 5.66 6.21
CA GLY A 125 -14.74 6.74 5.34
C GLY A 125 -15.05 6.44 3.86
N LYS A 126 -14.06 6.65 2.98
CA LYS A 126 -14.21 6.35 1.55
C LYS A 126 -14.33 4.85 1.23
N ARG A 127 -14.12 3.96 2.20
CA ARG A 127 -14.23 2.50 1.99
C ARG A 127 -15.65 1.98 2.17
N GLY A 128 -16.58 2.76 2.74
CA GLY A 128 -17.96 2.32 2.98
C GLY A 128 -18.65 1.78 1.72
N ASP A 129 -18.38 2.42 0.58
CA ASP A 129 -19.00 2.10 -0.72
C ASP A 129 -18.07 1.31 -1.65
N LEU A 130 -17.03 0.67 -1.09
CA LEU A 130 -16.01 -0.02 -1.87
C LEU A 130 -16.58 -1.24 -2.63
N ASP A 131 -16.27 -1.38 -3.91
CA ASP A 131 -16.63 -2.56 -4.70
C ASP A 131 -15.71 -3.75 -4.42
N ILE A 132 -16.21 -4.96 -4.66
CA ILE A 132 -15.36 -6.17 -4.57
C ILE A 132 -14.28 -6.14 -5.66
N ILE A 133 -14.61 -5.63 -6.85
CA ILE A 133 -13.70 -5.46 -7.97
C ILE A 133 -13.77 -4.00 -8.40
N GLU A 134 -12.62 -3.32 -8.38
CA GLU A 134 -12.43 -1.96 -8.87
C GLU A 134 -11.44 -2.00 -10.05
N VAL A 135 -11.56 -1.09 -11.00
CA VAL A 135 -10.56 -0.86 -12.04
C VAL A 135 -10.12 0.59 -11.94
N ASP A 136 -8.82 0.84 -11.78
CA ASP A 136 -8.32 2.22 -11.75
C ASP A 136 -8.05 2.78 -13.15
N GLU A 137 -7.73 4.07 -13.23
CA GLU A 137 -7.51 4.78 -14.49
C GLU A 137 -6.35 4.19 -15.32
N ALA A 138 -5.41 3.48 -14.69
CA ALA A 138 -4.30 2.80 -15.36
C ALA A 138 -4.68 1.39 -15.84
N GLY A 139 -5.92 0.96 -15.63
CA GLY A 139 -6.42 -0.37 -15.98
C GLY A 139 -6.04 -1.46 -14.98
N LEU A 140 -5.51 -1.11 -13.80
CA LEU A 140 -5.18 -2.08 -12.76
C LEU A 140 -6.47 -2.57 -12.10
N ILE A 141 -6.67 -3.88 -12.07
CA ILE A 141 -7.79 -4.52 -11.39
C ILE A 141 -7.46 -4.65 -9.89
N LYS A 142 -8.26 -4.04 -9.02
CA LYS A 142 -8.14 -4.18 -7.56
C LYS A 142 -9.26 -5.07 -7.06
N ILE A 143 -8.90 -6.11 -6.33
CA ILE A 143 -9.84 -7.09 -5.80
C ILE A 143 -9.79 -7.02 -4.28
N ASN A 144 -10.95 -6.84 -3.66
CA ASN A 144 -11.11 -6.73 -2.22
C ASN A 144 -11.88 -7.96 -1.72
N PRO A 145 -11.22 -9.13 -1.58
CA PRO A 145 -11.89 -10.41 -1.32
C PRO A 145 -12.66 -10.41 0.01
N LEU A 146 -12.24 -9.57 0.95
CA LEU A 146 -12.81 -9.44 2.28
C LEU A 146 -13.62 -8.14 2.44
N ALA A 147 -14.11 -7.55 1.35
CA ALA A 147 -14.84 -6.28 1.36
C ALA A 147 -16.01 -6.26 2.37
N ASN A 148 -16.71 -7.39 2.51
CA ASN A 148 -17.87 -7.56 3.38
C ASN A 148 -17.54 -8.02 4.81
N TRP A 149 -16.28 -8.27 5.14
CA TRP A 149 -15.93 -8.74 6.47
C TRP A 149 -15.87 -7.58 7.47
N SER A 150 -16.46 -7.80 8.63
CA SER A 150 -16.25 -6.96 9.83
C SER A 150 -14.83 -7.14 10.38
N PHE A 151 -14.38 -6.21 11.22
CA PHE A 151 -13.10 -6.35 11.92
C PHE A 151 -13.10 -7.60 12.83
N LYS A 152 -14.23 -7.88 13.48
CA LYS A 152 -14.41 -9.05 14.34
C LYS A 152 -14.17 -10.36 13.58
N GLN A 153 -14.77 -10.53 12.40
CA GLN A 153 -14.57 -11.73 11.57
C GLN A 153 -13.10 -11.90 11.14
N VAL A 154 -12.41 -10.79 10.85
CA VAL A 154 -10.97 -10.81 10.53
C VAL A 154 -10.17 -11.29 11.74
N GLN A 155 -10.42 -10.75 12.94
CA GLN A 155 -9.73 -11.18 14.16
C GLN A 155 -10.03 -12.65 14.50
N GLU A 156 -11.29 -13.06 14.45
CA GLU A 156 -11.71 -14.46 14.68
C GLU A 156 -10.96 -15.42 13.76
N TYR A 157 -10.81 -15.09 12.48
CA TYR A 157 -10.04 -15.91 11.55
C TYR A 157 -8.56 -15.97 11.92
N ILE A 158 -7.93 -14.84 12.21
CA ILE A 158 -6.51 -14.77 12.58
C ILE A 158 -6.24 -15.70 13.78
N HIS A 159 -7.06 -15.61 14.82
CA HIS A 159 -6.92 -16.43 16.02
C HIS A 159 -7.23 -17.91 15.75
N ALA A 160 -8.32 -18.21 15.05
CA ALA A 160 -8.71 -19.60 14.76
C ALA A 160 -7.70 -20.34 13.87
N ASN A 161 -6.93 -19.62 13.05
CA ASN A 161 -5.98 -20.19 12.10
C ASN A 161 -4.52 -19.98 12.49
N ASN A 162 -4.23 -19.41 13.67
CA ASN A 162 -2.88 -19.10 14.15
C ASN A 162 -2.05 -18.30 13.13
N VAL A 163 -2.68 -17.35 12.45
CA VAL A 163 -2.01 -16.49 11.46
C VAL A 163 -1.12 -15.49 12.21
N PRO A 164 0.17 -15.35 11.86
CA PRO A 164 1.03 -14.35 12.49
C PRO A 164 0.48 -12.94 12.22
N TYR A 165 0.38 -12.12 13.26
CA TYR A 165 -0.08 -10.72 13.18
C TYR A 165 0.87 -9.78 13.91
N ASN A 166 0.62 -8.47 13.81
CA ASN A 166 1.50 -7.44 14.38
C ASN A 166 1.22 -7.28 15.88
N ASP A 167 2.27 -7.37 16.71
CA ASP A 167 2.18 -7.33 18.17
C ASP A 167 1.63 -5.98 18.69
N LEU A 168 1.71 -4.92 17.88
CA LEU A 168 1.08 -3.62 18.19
C LEU A 168 -0.44 -3.70 18.25
N LEU A 169 -1.08 -4.70 17.63
CA LEU A 169 -2.53 -4.87 17.71
C LEU A 169 -2.98 -5.02 19.17
N ASP A 170 -2.26 -5.82 19.95
CA ASP A 170 -2.55 -6.09 21.37
C ASP A 170 -2.31 -4.84 22.25
N ARG A 171 -1.63 -3.84 21.70
CA ARG A 171 -1.34 -2.54 22.31
C ARG A 171 -2.31 -1.45 21.84
N GLY A 172 -3.42 -1.83 21.18
CA GLY A 172 -4.48 -0.92 20.74
C GLY A 172 -4.32 -0.37 19.32
N TYR A 173 -3.34 -0.82 18.54
CA TYR A 173 -3.14 -0.37 17.16
C TYR A 173 -3.95 -1.22 16.17
N LYS A 174 -5.23 -0.86 15.96
CA LYS A 174 -6.10 -1.60 15.02
C LYS A 174 -5.82 -1.35 13.53
N SER A 175 -5.13 -0.25 13.19
CA SER A 175 -4.71 0.06 11.82
C SER A 175 -3.29 0.62 11.81
N ILE A 176 -2.35 -0.12 11.23
CA ILE A 176 -0.91 0.16 11.32
C ILE A 176 -0.36 0.61 9.96
N GLY A 177 0.54 1.58 9.99
CA GLY A 177 1.38 2.02 8.86
C GLY A 177 2.60 2.74 9.43
N ASP A 178 3.02 3.87 8.85
CA ASP A 178 4.22 4.57 9.33
C ASP A 178 4.12 5.04 10.80
N TRP A 179 5.23 4.99 11.52
CA TRP A 179 5.28 5.25 12.97
C TRP A 179 4.83 6.65 13.36
N HIS A 180 5.16 7.66 12.54
CA HIS A 180 4.84 9.06 12.81
C HIS A 180 3.37 9.43 12.52
N SER A 181 2.60 8.54 11.89
CA SER A 181 1.21 8.79 11.47
C SER A 181 0.23 7.72 11.93
N THR A 182 0.62 6.94 12.96
CA THR A 182 -0.19 5.88 13.56
C THR A 182 -0.24 6.05 15.07
N GLN A 183 -1.44 6.04 15.63
CA GLN A 183 -1.67 6.04 17.07
C GLN A 183 -2.55 4.86 17.49
N PRO A 184 -2.44 4.39 18.75
CA PRO A 184 -3.41 3.44 19.28
C PRO A 184 -4.78 4.13 19.41
N ILE A 185 -5.82 3.31 19.48
CA ILE A 185 -7.19 3.77 19.70
C ILE A 185 -7.76 3.15 20.97
N ALA A 186 -8.71 3.84 21.60
CA ALA A 186 -9.49 3.34 22.71
C ALA A 186 -10.49 2.27 22.25
N GLU A 187 -11.04 1.54 23.22
CA GLU A 187 -12.15 0.64 22.98
C GLU A 187 -13.37 1.42 22.47
N GLY A 188 -14.10 0.85 21.51
CA GLY A 188 -15.24 1.50 20.86
C GLY A 188 -14.89 2.52 19.76
N GLU A 189 -13.64 3.01 19.67
CA GLU A 189 -13.25 3.87 18.54
C GLU A 189 -13.17 3.08 17.21
N ASP A 190 -13.44 3.78 16.10
CA ASP A 190 -13.34 3.25 14.74
C ASP A 190 -11.96 2.64 14.47
N GLU A 191 -11.92 1.50 13.76
CA GLU A 191 -10.68 0.74 13.47
C GLU A 191 -9.52 1.60 12.96
N ARG A 192 -9.83 2.68 12.23
CA ARG A 192 -8.86 3.56 11.59
C ARG A 192 -8.73 4.93 12.24
N ALA A 193 -9.37 5.18 13.38
CA ALA A 193 -9.32 6.46 14.09
C ALA A 193 -7.88 6.89 14.49
N GLY A 194 -6.98 5.91 14.67
CA GLY A 194 -5.58 6.14 14.97
C GLY A 194 -4.74 6.58 13.76
N ARG A 195 -5.29 6.50 12.54
CA ARG A 195 -4.65 6.98 11.31
C ARG A 195 -4.95 8.46 11.14
N TRP A 196 -3.92 9.27 10.98
CA TRP A 196 -4.06 10.71 10.71
C TRP A 196 -4.87 11.48 11.76
N LYS A 197 -4.81 11.07 13.04
CA LYS A 197 -5.50 11.74 14.14
C LYS A 197 -5.17 13.24 14.14
N GLY A 198 -6.20 14.08 14.09
CA GLY A 198 -6.05 15.54 14.01
C GLY A 198 -5.77 16.11 12.60
N ARG A 199 -5.88 15.30 11.53
CA ARG A 199 -5.71 15.75 10.14
C ARG A 199 -6.99 15.55 9.32
N THR A 200 -7.08 16.21 8.17
CA THR A 200 -8.22 16.10 7.22
C THR A 200 -8.19 14.85 6.35
N LYS A 201 -7.10 14.08 6.40
CA LYS A 201 -6.85 12.93 5.52
C LYS A 201 -7.59 11.69 6.00
N THR A 202 -8.29 11.04 5.07
CA THR A 202 -9.10 9.84 5.33
C THR A 202 -8.62 8.60 4.57
N GLU A 203 -7.76 8.75 3.57
CA GLU A 203 -7.20 7.63 2.80
C GLU A 203 -5.72 7.81 2.47
N CYS A 204 -5.05 6.67 2.24
CA CYS A 204 -3.65 6.63 1.84
C CYS A 204 -3.49 7.03 0.36
N GLY A 205 -2.42 7.74 0.02
CA GLY A 205 -2.10 8.12 -1.36
C GLY A 205 -2.07 6.95 -2.35
N ILE A 206 -1.71 5.74 -1.90
CA ILE A 206 -1.69 4.50 -2.73
C ILE A 206 -3.07 4.18 -3.34
N HIS A 207 -4.15 4.54 -2.64
CA HIS A 207 -5.53 4.25 -3.08
C HIS A 207 -6.24 5.49 -3.62
N ASN A 208 -5.54 6.62 -3.74
CA ASN A 208 -6.11 7.82 -4.31
C ASN A 208 -5.83 7.81 -5.83
N PRO A 209 -6.86 7.65 -6.70
CA PRO A 209 -6.68 7.66 -8.15
C PRO A 209 -6.06 8.98 -8.65
N LYS A 210 -6.17 10.06 -7.85
CA LYS A 210 -5.59 11.37 -8.12
C LYS A 210 -4.59 11.73 -7.02
N SER A 211 -3.45 11.03 -6.95
CA SER A 211 -2.30 11.59 -6.22
C SER A 211 -2.02 12.96 -6.83
N LYS A 212 -2.36 14.04 -6.10
CA LYS A 212 -2.24 15.42 -6.59
C LYS A 212 -0.81 15.71 -7.00
N TYR A 213 0.15 15.14 -6.29
CA TYR A 213 1.56 15.26 -6.62
C TYR A 213 1.93 14.50 -7.90
N ALA A 214 1.38 13.30 -8.14
CA ALA A 214 1.59 12.60 -9.41
C ALA A 214 0.94 13.35 -10.60
N GLN A 215 -0.16 14.07 -10.37
CA GLN A 215 -0.74 14.97 -11.36
C GLN A 215 0.13 16.21 -11.58
N PHE A 216 0.64 16.79 -10.50
CA PHE A 216 1.57 17.91 -10.56
C PHE A 216 2.85 17.58 -11.31
N LEU A 217 3.49 16.43 -11.04
CA LEU A 217 4.67 15.99 -11.77
C LEU A 217 4.36 15.72 -13.25
N ARG A 218 3.21 15.11 -13.57
CA ARG A 218 2.78 14.95 -14.97
C ARG A 218 2.59 16.29 -15.67
N GLN A 219 2.01 17.28 -14.99
CA GLN A 219 1.86 18.63 -15.53
C GLN A 219 3.22 19.31 -15.73
N GLN A 220 4.16 19.15 -14.80
CA GLN A 220 5.52 19.67 -14.96
C GLN A 220 6.25 19.01 -16.12
N GLU A 221 6.11 17.69 -16.28
CA GLU A 221 6.75 16.95 -17.37
C GLU A 221 6.18 17.34 -18.73
N VAL A 222 4.85 17.44 -18.86
CA VAL A 222 4.22 17.93 -20.09
C VAL A 222 4.71 19.33 -20.40
N LYS A 223 4.76 20.22 -19.40
CA LYS A 223 5.26 21.60 -19.58
C LYS A 223 6.72 21.61 -20.04
N ARG A 224 7.58 20.77 -19.46
CA ARG A 224 8.99 20.64 -19.87
C ARG A 224 9.12 20.15 -21.31
N GLN A 225 8.34 19.14 -21.70
CA GLN A 225 8.34 18.60 -23.06
C GLN A 225 7.82 19.65 -24.08
N GLU A 226 6.81 20.43 -23.72
CA GLU A 226 6.32 21.54 -24.53
C GLU A 226 7.39 22.63 -24.69
N GLU A 227 8.11 22.98 -23.62
CA GLU A 227 9.22 23.94 -23.65
C GLU A 227 10.39 23.44 -24.52
N GLU A 228 10.78 22.17 -24.38
CA GLU A 228 11.82 21.54 -25.21
C GLU A 228 11.43 21.46 -26.69
N LEU A 229 10.18 21.11 -27.00
CA LEU A 229 9.65 21.07 -28.36
C LEU A 229 9.63 22.48 -28.99
N ALA A 230 9.20 23.49 -28.23
CA ALA A 230 9.19 24.87 -28.69
C ALA A 230 10.60 25.39 -29.00
N LEU A 231 11.59 25.05 -28.15
CA LEU A 231 12.99 25.38 -28.39
C LEU A 231 13.54 24.69 -29.65
N GLY A 232 13.23 23.40 -29.83
CA GLY A 232 13.66 22.62 -31.00
C GLY A 232 13.07 23.13 -32.32
N LEU A 233 11.80 23.58 -32.30
CA LEU A 233 11.15 24.20 -33.47
C LEU A 233 11.75 25.57 -33.81
N GLN A 234 12.15 26.38 -32.82
CA GLN A 234 12.83 27.65 -33.08
C GLN A 234 14.22 27.46 -33.71
N ILE A 235 14.95 26.41 -33.34
CA ILE A 235 16.26 26.09 -33.90
C ILE A 235 16.13 25.52 -35.33
N SER A 236 15.02 24.85 -35.66
CA SER A 236 14.77 24.29 -37.00
C SER A 236 14.34 25.32 -38.05
N VAL A 237 13.94 26.53 -37.64
CA VAL A 237 13.39 27.58 -38.52
C VAL A 237 14.38 28.74 -38.72
N ALA A 238 15.56 28.68 -38.06
CA ALA A 238 16.70 29.58 -38.26
C ALA A 238 17.75 28.95 -39.20
#